data_AF-A0A4P7L0W6-F1
#
_entry.id   AF-A0A4P7L0W6-F1
#
_cell.length_a   1.000
_cell.length_b   1.000
_cell.length_c   1.000
_cell.angle_alpha   90.00
_cell.angle_beta   90.00
_cell.angle_gamma   90.00
#
_symmetry.space_group_name_H-M   'P 1'
#
loop_
_entity.id
_entity.type
_entity.pdbx_description
1 polymer ?
#
loop_
_entity_poly.entity_id
_entity_poly.type
_entity_poly.pdbx_seq_one_letter_code
_entity_poly.pdbx_strand_id
1 'polypeptide(L)'
;MAPASFKRLSLRDVLRERNEKQRQKAETVIEAPTETQPATHPKLEAALIALDDATDEKNLAEIVEYCTVLSAELSEDEKIQLREKIKVSKKRLIPAKKDSEVWIARLANGTGDAWRFPDGEIVHGFFEAERKAKEMGVVLEKRKQYRFSPSH
;
A
#
# COMPACT_ATOMS: atom_id res chain seq x y z
N MET A 1 35.17 -20.35 46.04
CA MET A 1 34.74 -19.78 44.74
C MET A 1 33.47 -18.96 44.96
N ALA A 2 33.54 -17.63 44.84
CA ALA A 2 32.37 -16.76 44.97
C ALA A 2 31.55 -16.75 43.66
N PRO A 3 30.21 -16.79 43.69
CA PRO A 3 29.40 -16.73 42.48
C PRO A 3 29.37 -15.29 41.92
N ALA A 4 29.58 -15.18 40.60
CA ALA A 4 29.57 -13.91 39.88
C ALA A 4 28.21 -13.21 40.03
N SER A 5 28.24 -11.97 40.53
CA SER A 5 27.07 -11.11 40.63
C SER A 5 26.60 -10.72 39.22
N PHE A 6 25.45 -11.23 38.78
CA PHE A 6 24.77 -10.71 37.59
C PHE A 6 24.25 -9.30 37.88
N LYS A 7 25.09 -8.30 37.62
CA LYS A 7 24.69 -6.88 37.65
C LYS A 7 23.65 -6.69 36.55
N ARG A 8 22.37 -6.56 36.93
CA ARG A 8 21.31 -6.11 36.02
C ARG A 8 21.69 -4.70 35.57
N LEU A 9 22.06 -4.55 34.30
CA LEU A 9 22.36 -3.25 33.72
C LEU A 9 21.15 -2.33 33.87
N SER A 10 21.39 -1.11 34.35
CA SER A 10 20.37 -0.09 34.46
C SER A 10 19.86 0.26 33.07
N LEU A 11 18.57 0.56 32.93
CA LEU A 11 17.99 1.04 31.68
C LEU A 11 18.77 2.23 31.10
N ARG A 12 19.35 3.07 31.98
CA ARG A 12 20.20 4.21 31.59
C ARG A 12 21.49 3.77 30.90
N ASP A 13 22.10 2.67 31.34
CA ASP A 13 23.33 2.15 30.75
C ASP A 13 23.04 1.52 29.38
N VAL A 14 21.92 0.80 29.25
CA VAL A 14 21.47 0.21 27.98
C VAL A 14 21.17 1.30 26.93
N LEU A 15 20.53 2.40 27.33
CA LEU A 15 20.24 3.53 26.44
C LEU A 15 21.51 4.27 26.01
N ARG A 16 22.50 4.38 26.90
CA ARG A 16 23.79 5.00 26.59
C ARG A 16 24.59 4.16 25.59
N GLU A 17 24.69 2.85 25.83
CA GLU A 17 25.37 1.92 24.93
C GLU A 17 24.70 1.87 23.54
N ARG A 18 23.37 1.96 23.49
CA ARG A 18 22.62 2.03 22.22
C ARG A 18 22.91 3.31 21.43
N ASN A 19 22.99 4.46 22.12
CA ASN A 19 23.33 5.74 21.49
C ASN A 19 24.79 5.78 21.03
N GLU A 20 25.72 5.21 21.81
CA GLU A 20 27.13 5.10 21.41
C GLU A 20 27.29 4.18 20.18
N LYS A 21 26.60 3.03 20.14
CA LYS A 21 26.58 2.17 18.95
C LYS A 21 26.00 2.87 17.72
N GLN A 22 24.98 3.73 17.87
CA GLN A 22 24.43 4.51 16.76
C GLN A 22 25.39 5.63 16.30
N ARG A 23 26.12 6.26 17.22
CA ARG A 23 27.15 7.26 16.87
C ARG A 23 28.34 6.63 16.16
N GLN A 24 28.81 5.47 16.62
CA GLN A 24 29.86 4.71 15.93
C GLN A 24 29.41 4.25 14.54
N LYS A 25 28.13 3.87 14.37
CA LYS A 25 27.52 3.61 13.05
C LYS A 25 27.40 4.85 12.16
N ALA A 26 27.41 6.05 12.73
CA ALA A 26 27.38 7.30 11.97
C ALA A 26 28.79 7.80 11.62
N GLU A 27 29.80 7.53 12.45
CA GLU A 27 31.20 7.89 12.19
C GLU A 27 31.94 6.92 11.27
N THR A 28 31.43 5.69 11.05
CA THR A 28 32.04 4.70 10.13
C THR A 28 31.45 4.73 8.70
N VAL A 29 30.65 5.74 8.36
CA VAL A 29 30.03 5.91 7.02
C VAL A 29 30.79 6.96 6.19
N ILE A 30 32.07 7.17 6.48
CA ILE A 30 33.01 7.88 5.60
C ILE A 30 34.11 6.90 5.19
N GLU A 31 33.72 5.77 4.61
CA GLU A 31 34.60 5.03 3.72
C GLU A 31 33.71 4.27 2.75
N ALA A 32 33.77 4.72 1.49
CA ALA A 32 32.99 4.19 0.39
C ALA A 32 33.15 2.68 0.25
N PRO A 33 32.07 1.93 -0.01
CA PRO A 33 32.16 0.80 -0.90
C PRO A 33 32.03 1.33 -2.33
N THR A 34 33.16 1.31 -3.05
CA THR A 34 33.16 1.23 -4.52
C THR A 34 32.49 -0.10 -4.89
N GLU A 35 31.16 -0.12 -4.90
CA GLU A 35 30.37 -1.22 -5.40
C GLU A 35 29.96 -0.86 -6.83
N THR A 36 30.53 -1.60 -7.78
CA THR A 36 30.18 -1.66 -9.20
C THR A 36 28.70 -1.37 -9.46
N GLN A 37 28.37 -0.12 -9.79
CA GLN A 37 27.13 0.23 -10.46
C GLN A 37 27.51 0.56 -11.92
N PRO A 38 26.91 -0.12 -12.92
CA PRO A 38 27.14 0.23 -14.31
C PRO A 38 26.67 1.67 -14.46
N ALA A 39 27.56 2.57 -14.92
CA ALA A 39 27.33 4.01 -15.04
C ALA A 39 25.84 4.36 -15.20
N THR A 40 25.16 4.62 -14.07
CA THR A 40 23.73 4.89 -14.09
C THR A 40 23.57 6.27 -14.69
N HIS A 41 22.69 6.40 -15.69
CA HIS A 41 22.47 7.67 -16.34
C HIS A 41 22.09 8.71 -15.26
N PRO A 42 22.76 9.87 -15.14
CA PRO A 42 22.53 10.80 -14.03
C PRO A 42 21.08 11.29 -13.97
N LYS A 43 20.37 11.27 -15.10
CA LYS A 43 18.93 11.60 -15.14
C LYS A 43 18.04 10.51 -14.54
N LEU A 44 18.47 9.24 -14.56
CA LEU A 44 17.76 8.12 -13.93
C LEU A 44 17.83 8.24 -12.40
N GLU A 45 19.02 8.44 -11.84
CA GLU A 45 19.20 8.63 -10.39
C GLU A 45 18.36 9.82 -9.88
N ALA A 46 18.37 10.95 -10.60
CA ALA A 46 17.53 12.09 -10.27
C ALA A 46 16.04 11.77 -10.30
N ALA A 47 15.58 10.97 -11.26
CA ALA A 47 14.18 10.55 -11.36
C ALA A 47 13.78 9.58 -10.25
N LEU A 48 14.66 8.67 -9.84
CA LEU A 48 14.43 7.75 -8.73
C LEU A 48 14.33 8.49 -7.39
N ILE A 49 15.19 9.48 -7.17
CA ILE A 49 15.15 10.35 -5.98
C ILE A 49 13.85 11.17 -5.96
N ALA A 50 13.47 11.77 -7.09
CA ALA A 50 12.21 12.51 -7.19
C ALA A 50 10.99 11.61 -6.90
N LEU A 51 10.99 10.37 -7.41
CA LEU A 51 9.95 9.37 -7.11
C LEU A 51 9.89 8.99 -5.63
N ASP A 52 11.02 9.01 -4.92
CA ASP A 52 11.07 8.78 -3.47
C ASP A 52 10.56 9.98 -2.68
N ASP A 53 10.90 11.21 -3.10
CA ASP A 53 10.47 12.46 -2.47
C ASP A 53 9.00 12.84 -2.78
N ALA A 54 8.35 12.16 -3.72
CA ALA A 54 6.96 12.42 -4.05
C ALA A 54 6.03 12.23 -2.84
N THR A 55 5.42 13.33 -2.40
CA THR A 55 4.49 13.40 -1.25
C THR A 55 3.02 13.36 -1.62
N ASP A 56 2.68 13.81 -2.83
CA ASP A 56 1.29 14.05 -3.26
C ASP A 56 0.98 13.38 -4.60
N GLU A 57 -0.30 13.07 -4.85
CA GLU A 57 -0.73 12.42 -6.11
C GLU A 57 -0.43 13.27 -7.34
N LYS A 58 -0.56 14.60 -7.25
CA LYS A 58 -0.26 15.53 -8.35
C LYS A 58 1.23 15.57 -8.67
N ASN A 59 2.06 15.69 -7.63
CA ASN A 59 3.51 15.68 -7.74
C ASN A 59 4.00 14.34 -8.35
N LEU A 60 3.45 13.20 -7.88
CA LEU A 60 3.74 11.89 -8.46
C LEU A 60 3.35 11.81 -9.94
N ALA A 61 2.21 12.38 -10.35
CA ALA A 61 1.80 12.38 -11.76
C ALA A 61 2.78 13.16 -12.65
N GLU A 62 3.22 14.33 -12.21
CA GLU A 62 4.22 15.16 -12.92
C GLU A 62 5.57 14.44 -13.04
N ILE A 63 6.03 13.81 -11.95
CA ILE A 63 7.27 13.02 -11.95
C ILE A 63 7.15 11.81 -12.89
N VAL A 64 6.00 11.15 -12.93
CA VAL A 64 5.75 10.02 -13.84
C VAL A 64 5.77 10.48 -15.30
N GLU A 65 5.19 11.64 -15.64
CA GLU A 65 5.29 12.20 -16.99
C GLU A 65 6.76 12.44 -17.38
N TYR A 66 7.53 13.08 -16.51
CA TYR A 66 8.96 13.28 -16.74
C TYR A 66 9.70 11.94 -16.95
N CYS A 67 9.36 10.93 -16.17
CA CYS A 67 9.90 9.58 -16.32
C CYS A 67 9.51 8.91 -17.66
N THR A 68 8.30 9.16 -18.17
CA THR A 68 7.90 8.62 -19.48
C THR A 68 8.72 9.22 -20.61
N VAL A 69 9.04 10.51 -20.54
CA VAL A 69 9.91 11.18 -21.52
C VAL A 69 11.34 10.64 -21.41
N LEU A 70 11.87 10.51 -20.19
CA LEU A 70 13.19 9.92 -19.96
C LEU A 70 13.29 8.47 -20.42
N SER A 71 12.20 7.70 -20.35
CA SER A 71 12.19 6.30 -20.78
C SER A 71 12.50 6.10 -22.27
N ALA A 72 12.44 7.13 -23.10
CA ALA A 72 12.89 7.07 -24.49
C ALA A 72 14.42 7.03 -24.63
N GLU A 73 15.15 7.63 -23.69
CA GLU A 73 16.62 7.74 -23.70
C GLU A 73 17.32 6.62 -22.91
N LEU A 74 16.56 5.90 -22.07
CA LEU A 74 17.07 4.87 -21.16
C LEU A 74 17.14 3.47 -21.80
N SER A 75 18.00 2.60 -21.25
CA SER A 75 18.09 1.19 -21.63
C SER A 75 16.87 0.37 -21.16
N GLU A 76 16.68 -0.84 -21.68
CA GLU A 76 15.57 -1.72 -21.29
C GLU A 76 15.60 -2.02 -19.76
N ASP A 77 16.78 -2.25 -19.21
CA ASP A 77 16.98 -2.59 -17.79
C ASP A 77 16.65 -1.39 -16.87
N GLU A 78 17.06 -0.19 -17.29
CA GLU A 78 16.78 1.08 -16.61
C GLU A 78 15.28 1.40 -16.60
N LYS A 79 14.57 1.09 -17.68
CA LYS A 79 13.11 1.23 -17.75
C LYS A 79 12.39 0.29 -16.79
N ILE A 80 12.90 -0.93 -16.61
CA ILE A 80 12.34 -1.89 -15.67
C ILE A 80 12.46 -1.36 -14.24
N GLN A 81 13.64 -0.88 -13.85
CA GLN A 81 13.86 -0.27 -12.53
C GLN A 81 12.92 0.91 -12.27
N LEU A 82 12.79 1.81 -13.26
CA LEU A 82 11.95 2.99 -13.14
C LEU A 82 10.46 2.59 -12.99
N ARG A 83 9.98 1.60 -13.74
CA ARG A 83 8.60 1.09 -13.63
C ARG A 83 8.32 0.46 -12.27
N GLU A 84 9.25 -0.32 -11.73
CA GLU A 84 9.12 -0.88 -10.39
C GLU A 84 9.03 0.23 -9.34
N LYS A 85 9.87 1.25 -9.46
CA LYS A 85 9.86 2.40 -8.54
C LYS A 85 8.55 3.18 -8.61
N ILE A 86 8.06 3.50 -9.81
CA ILE A 86 6.73 4.12 -10.02
C ILE A 86 5.64 3.28 -9.33
N LYS A 87 5.67 1.95 -9.50
CA LYS A 87 4.67 1.05 -8.90
C LYS A 87 4.71 1.10 -7.37
N VAL A 88 5.90 1.19 -6.76
CA VAL A 88 6.08 1.32 -5.32
C VAL A 88 5.59 2.68 -4.82
N SER A 89 6.03 3.79 -5.43
CA SER A 89 5.60 5.15 -5.05
C SER A 89 4.10 5.34 -5.23
N LYS A 90 3.52 4.78 -6.31
CA LYS A 90 2.06 4.81 -6.52
C LYS A 90 1.30 4.03 -5.46
N LYS A 91 1.78 2.85 -5.03
CA LYS A 91 1.15 2.10 -3.92
C LYS A 91 1.26 2.83 -2.57
N ARG A 92 2.33 3.60 -2.37
CA ARG A 92 2.55 4.40 -1.15
C ARG A 92 1.58 5.57 -1.07
N LEU A 93 1.44 6.32 -2.16
CA LEU A 93 0.63 7.54 -2.19
C LEU A 93 -0.85 7.29 -2.52
N ILE A 94 -1.12 6.30 -3.36
CA ILE A 94 -2.47 5.88 -3.74
C ILE A 94 -2.71 4.52 -3.07
N PRO A 95 -3.33 4.49 -1.87
CA PRO A 95 -3.75 3.22 -1.31
C PRO A 95 -4.65 2.52 -2.33
N ALA A 96 -4.40 1.24 -2.59
CA ALA A 96 -5.10 0.42 -3.59
C ALA A 96 -6.62 0.29 -3.36
N LYS A 97 -7.13 0.97 -2.34
CA LYS A 97 -8.52 1.23 -2.08
C LYS A 97 -8.62 2.70 -1.70
N LYS A 98 -9.09 3.54 -2.63
CA LYS A 98 -10.31 4.24 -2.26
C LYS A 98 -11.23 3.10 -1.89
N ASP A 99 -11.48 2.91 -0.60
CA ASP A 99 -12.73 2.32 -0.17
C ASP A 99 -13.79 3.29 -0.73
N SER A 100 -14.06 3.21 -2.04
CA SER A 100 -15.35 3.57 -2.58
C SER A 100 -16.25 2.70 -1.74
N GLU A 101 -16.80 3.32 -0.71
CA GLU A 101 -17.66 2.74 0.30
C GLU A 101 -18.77 2.06 -0.50
N VAL A 102 -18.54 0.77 -0.81
CA VAL A 102 -19.44 0.04 -1.69
C VAL A 102 -20.64 -0.21 -0.80
N TRP A 103 -21.62 0.66 -0.93
CA TRP A 103 -22.86 0.53 -0.21
C TRP A 103 -23.47 -0.82 -0.58
N ILE A 104 -23.94 -1.52 0.45
CA ILE A 104 -24.61 -2.81 0.27
C ILE A 104 -26.08 -2.60 0.59
N ALA A 105 -26.94 -2.80 -0.41
CA ALA A 105 -28.38 -2.85 -0.21
C ALA A 105 -28.69 -4.13 0.57
N ARG A 106 -29.25 -3.99 1.77
CA ARG A 106 -29.51 -5.12 2.67
C ARG A 106 -30.81 -5.81 2.30
N LEU A 107 -30.92 -7.11 2.58
CA LEU A 107 -32.18 -7.81 2.43
C LEU A 107 -33.23 -7.19 3.35
N ALA A 108 -34.38 -6.83 2.78
CA ALA A 108 -35.49 -6.25 3.52
C ALA A 108 -36.39 -7.32 4.16
N ASN A 109 -36.28 -8.58 3.73
CA ASN A 109 -37.09 -9.70 4.21
C ASN A 109 -36.32 -11.03 4.27
N GLY A 110 -36.90 -12.03 4.93
CA GLY A 110 -36.30 -13.36 5.09
C GLY A 110 -36.44 -14.28 3.86
N THR A 111 -37.36 -13.95 2.95
CA THR A 111 -37.58 -14.66 1.68
C THR A 111 -36.43 -14.41 0.69
N GLY A 112 -35.80 -13.23 0.75
CA GLY A 112 -34.64 -12.89 -0.06
C GLY A 112 -34.98 -12.28 -1.42
N ASP A 113 -36.18 -11.72 -1.55
CA ASP A 113 -36.75 -11.15 -2.78
C ASP A 113 -36.93 -9.63 -2.71
N ALA A 114 -36.52 -8.98 -1.61
CA ALA A 114 -36.56 -7.53 -1.48
C ALA A 114 -35.28 -6.97 -0.85
N TRP A 115 -34.86 -5.78 -1.29
CA TRP A 115 -33.67 -5.10 -0.79
C TRP A 115 -33.99 -3.67 -0.37
N ARG A 116 -33.44 -3.25 0.77
CA ARG A 116 -33.46 -1.88 1.27
C ARG A 116 -32.20 -1.16 0.82
N PHE A 117 -32.41 -0.08 0.08
CA PHE A 117 -31.36 0.76 -0.45
C PHE A 117 -30.98 1.90 0.53
N PRO A 118 -29.85 2.60 0.31
CA PRO A 118 -29.39 3.68 1.19
C PRO A 118 -30.34 4.88 1.28
N ASP A 119 -31.19 5.06 0.27
CA ASP A 119 -32.26 6.06 0.21
C ASP A 119 -33.48 5.71 1.08
N GLY A 120 -33.50 4.51 1.68
CA GLY A 120 -34.61 3.99 2.48
C GLY A 120 -35.69 3.28 1.69
N GLU A 121 -35.61 3.26 0.36
CA GLU A 121 -36.59 2.57 -0.49
C GLU A 121 -36.38 1.05 -0.42
N ILE A 122 -37.48 0.30 -0.43
CA ILE A 122 -37.48 -1.15 -0.51
C ILE A 122 -37.94 -1.56 -1.90
N VAL A 123 -37.05 -2.15 -2.68
CA VAL A 123 -37.36 -2.67 -4.01
C VAL A 123 -37.57 -4.17 -3.93
N HIS A 124 -38.67 -4.62 -4.52
CA HIS A 124 -39.03 -6.03 -4.63
C HIS A 124 -38.59 -6.58 -6.00
N GLY A 125 -38.21 -7.86 -6.03
CA GLY A 125 -37.75 -8.53 -7.24
C GLY A 125 -36.27 -8.27 -7.53
N PHE A 126 -35.55 -9.34 -7.85
CA PHE A 126 -34.10 -9.29 -8.11
C PHE A 126 -33.74 -8.37 -9.29
N PHE A 127 -34.52 -8.43 -10.38
CA PHE A 127 -34.23 -7.66 -11.59
C PHE A 127 -34.33 -6.14 -11.38
N GLU A 128 -35.36 -5.70 -10.66
CA GLU A 128 -35.57 -4.28 -10.35
C GLU A 128 -34.51 -3.77 -9.38
N ALA A 129 -34.19 -4.56 -8.36
CA ALA A 129 -33.12 -4.27 -7.42
C ALA A 129 -31.75 -4.22 -8.11
N GLU A 130 -31.44 -5.13 -9.05
CA GLU A 130 -30.17 -5.15 -9.76
C GLU A 130 -30.00 -3.91 -10.66
N ARG A 131 -31.08 -3.50 -11.35
CA ARG A 131 -31.09 -2.27 -12.15
C ARG A 131 -30.77 -1.06 -11.29
N LYS A 132 -31.47 -0.91 -10.16
CA LYS A 132 -31.27 0.21 -9.23
C LYS A 132 -29.90 0.17 -8.57
N ALA A 133 -29.39 -1.01 -8.25
CA ALA A 133 -28.06 -1.22 -7.70
C ALA A 133 -26.97 -0.74 -8.67
N LYS A 134 -27.10 -1.05 -9.97
CA LYS A 134 -26.18 -0.57 -11.01
C LYS A 134 -26.23 0.95 -11.18
N GLU A 135 -27.42 1.54 -11.13
CA GLU A 135 -27.63 2.98 -11.24
C GLU A 135 -26.97 3.75 -10.07
N MET A 136 -27.07 3.21 -8.85
CA MET A 136 -26.50 3.85 -7.66
C MET A 136 -25.09 3.38 -7.29
N GLY A 137 -24.50 2.44 -8.03
CA GLY A 137 -23.20 1.85 -7.69
C GLY A 137 -23.18 1.03 -6.40
N VAL A 138 -24.34 0.45 -6.03
CA VAL A 138 -24.57 -0.32 -4.80
C VAL A 138 -24.49 -1.81 -5.13
N VAL A 139 -24.11 -2.65 -4.16
CA VAL A 139 -24.12 -4.11 -4.30
C VAL A 139 -25.28 -4.72 -3.52
N LEU A 140 -25.97 -5.70 -4.10
CA LEU A 140 -27.06 -6.41 -3.42
C LEU A 140 -26.51 -7.44 -2.42
N GLU A 141 -27.04 -7.43 -1.19
CA GLU A 141 -26.78 -8.50 -0.23
C GLU A 141 -27.30 -9.84 -0.77
N LYS A 142 -26.44 -10.86 -0.75
CA LYS A 142 -26.81 -12.24 -1.11
C LYS A 142 -27.31 -12.98 0.12
N ARG A 143 -28.38 -13.76 -0.04
CA ARG A 143 -28.86 -14.66 1.02
C ARG A 143 -27.78 -15.67 1.40
N LYS A 144 -27.41 -15.71 2.68
CA LYS A 144 -26.50 -16.74 3.21
C LYS A 144 -27.20 -18.09 3.13
N GLN A 145 -26.74 -18.97 2.25
CA GLN A 145 -27.12 -20.38 2.30
C GLN A 145 -26.29 -21.05 3.41
N TYR A 146 -26.88 -21.23 4.59
CA TYR A 146 -26.31 -22.15 5.57
C TYR A 146 -26.43 -23.57 5.00
N ARG A 147 -25.30 -24.11 4.54
CA ARG A 147 -25.17 -25.54 4.29
C ARG A 147 -24.91 -26.17 5.65
N PHE A 148 -25.91 -26.84 6.22
CA PHE A 148 -25.67 -27.81 7.28
C PHE A 148 -24.56 -28.75 6.79
N SER A 149 -23.49 -28.93 7.56
CA SER A 149 -22.50 -29.95 7.22
C SER A 149 -23.22 -31.30 7.16
N PRO A 150 -22.96 -32.14 6.16
CA PRO A 150 -23.47 -33.51 6.18
C PRO A 150 -22.71 -34.26 7.28
N SER A 151 -23.22 -34.17 8.50
CA SER A 151 -22.83 -35.03 9.61
C SER A 151 -24.01 -35.96 9.87
N HIS A 152 -24.06 -37.05 9.10
CA HIS A 152 -24.60 -38.37 9.48
C HIS A 152 -24.14 -39.40 8.45
#